data_AF-A0A0Q6AFP9-F1
#
_entry.id   AF-A0A0Q6AFP9-F1
#
_cell.length_a   1.000
_cell.length_b   1.000
_cell.length_c   1.000
_cell.angle_alpha   90.00
_cell.angle_beta   90.00
_cell.angle_gamma   90.00
#
_symmetry.space_group_name_H-M   'P 1'
#
loop_
_entity.id
_entity.type
_entity.pdbx_description
1 polymer ?
#
loop_
_entity_poly.entity_id
_entity_poly.type
_entity_poly.pdbx_seq_one_letter_code
_entity_poly.pdbx_strand_id
1 'polypeptide(L)'
;MKNIFVKKTFLYLFFISLMVVSCKKEIEKINDKIQDTSSSANDPDVKNDSVVAKKDSVIQKESVPPAMQEDGFYNAFVLPKDKKMRDSIYAAFSKKYSEKERYAILALNRLDSKNKWNSDTLVVPAKIDTTLMSYSPFPMQLDVLSGVKKFVVFSYPLQAYGVYSSGSLVKWGPTSMGKKTAKTKTGLTFANWKKQLAISTVSSEWKLPYNFNIFNLDGIGWHQYDLPGYPASHSCLRLLLKDAKWLYSYADTWVLNPGGATTKARGTAVLVYGDYGWGKRKPWRNLLNDPNANNVSIEEMTKMIEPNIEKIIKEQDNREKVVDSIKAARAVIEQMPQTTKTVAP
;
A
#
# COMPACT_ATOMS: atom_id res chain seq x y z
N MET A 1 -25.70 46.99 -28.00
CA MET A 1 -26.17 47.47 -26.67
C MET A 1 -25.56 46.54 -25.63
N LYS A 2 -24.37 46.90 -25.11
CA LYS A 2 -24.09 47.43 -23.76
C LYS A 2 -24.30 46.40 -22.62
N ASN A 3 -23.15 45.93 -22.11
CA ASN A 3 -22.74 45.73 -20.70
C ASN A 3 -23.65 44.86 -19.79
N ILE A 4 -23.15 44.07 -18.83
CA ILE A 4 -22.44 44.54 -17.64
C ILE A 4 -21.66 43.37 -17.00
N PHE A 5 -20.41 43.66 -16.67
CA PHE A 5 -19.46 42.85 -15.90
C PHE A 5 -19.71 43.11 -14.40
N VAL A 6 -20.01 42.09 -13.61
CA VAL A 6 -20.16 42.22 -12.14
C VAL A 6 -18.91 41.68 -11.44
N LYS A 7 -18.10 42.58 -10.89
CA LYS A 7 -17.01 42.28 -9.96
C LYS A 7 -17.59 41.91 -8.59
N LYS A 8 -17.18 40.77 -8.02
CA LYS A 8 -17.43 40.43 -6.60
C LYS A 8 -16.15 40.66 -5.79
N THR A 9 -16.21 41.63 -4.89
CA THR A 9 -15.22 41.93 -3.86
C THR A 9 -15.50 41.02 -2.66
N PHE A 10 -14.51 40.23 -2.22
CA PHE A 10 -14.59 39.46 -0.97
C PHE A 10 -13.71 40.14 0.09
N LEU A 11 -14.37 40.59 1.16
CA LEU A 11 -13.77 41.21 2.33
C LEU A 11 -13.31 40.09 3.30
N TYR A 12 -12.03 40.07 3.65
CA TYR A 12 -11.46 39.18 4.68
C TYR A 12 -11.69 39.81 6.06
N LEU A 13 -12.30 39.07 6.99
CA LEU A 13 -12.26 39.39 8.42
C LEU A 13 -11.59 38.25 9.17
N PHE A 14 -10.49 38.60 9.82
CA PHE A 14 -9.65 37.79 10.69
C PHE A 14 -10.22 37.90 12.11
N PHE A 15 -10.59 36.78 12.74
CA PHE A 15 -10.86 36.74 14.18
C PHE A 15 -9.92 35.71 14.83
N ILE A 16 -8.94 36.23 15.56
CA ILE A 16 -8.07 35.47 16.46
C ILE A 16 -8.73 35.53 17.84
N SER A 17 -8.96 34.37 18.45
CA SER A 17 -9.25 34.26 19.88
C SER A 17 -8.28 33.24 20.48
N LEU A 18 -7.34 33.74 21.29
CA LEU A 18 -6.51 32.96 22.20
C LEU A 18 -7.31 32.74 23.49
N MET A 19 -7.43 31.48 23.92
CA MET A 19 -7.72 31.12 25.30
C MET A 19 -6.62 30.18 25.77
N VAL A 20 -5.80 30.68 26.70
CA VAL A 20 -4.79 29.90 27.42
C VAL A 20 -5.35 29.63 28.81
N VAL A 21 -5.54 28.35 29.13
CA VAL A 21 -5.78 27.86 30.50
C VAL A 21 -4.73 26.79 30.75
N SER A 22 -3.89 26.97 31.78
CA SER A 22 -3.63 25.90 32.74
C SER A 22 -2.92 26.42 33.99
N CYS A 23 -3.34 25.83 35.11
CA CYS A 23 -2.98 26.16 36.48
C CYS A 23 -1.66 25.52 36.95
N LYS A 24 -1.19 26.10 38.05
CA LYS A 24 -0.09 25.79 38.98
C LYS A 24 0.14 24.30 39.36
N LYS A 25 1.44 23.96 39.42
CA LYS A 25 2.24 23.19 40.42
C LYS A 25 1.56 22.98 41.82
N GLU A 26 1.83 21.96 42.64
CA GLU A 26 3.04 21.13 42.88
C GLU A 26 2.75 19.96 43.87
N ILE A 27 3.68 18.97 43.93
CA ILE A 27 4.12 18.12 45.09
C ILE A 27 3.13 16.98 45.51
N GLU A 28 3.52 15.70 45.67
CA GLU A 28 4.61 15.15 46.49
C GLU A 28 5.06 13.72 46.08
N LYS A 29 6.32 13.39 46.37
CA LYS A 29 7.00 12.09 46.22
C LYS A 29 7.01 11.30 47.53
N ILE A 30 6.79 9.99 47.50
CA ILE A 30 7.36 8.95 48.40
C ILE A 30 7.28 7.61 47.63
N ASN A 31 8.14 6.58 47.72
CA ASN A 31 9.58 6.37 47.88
C ASN A 31 9.79 4.86 47.54
N ASP A 32 11.03 4.47 47.32
CA ASP A 32 11.53 3.22 46.74
C ASP A 32 11.39 1.89 47.55
N LYS A 33 11.36 0.80 46.77
CA LYS A 33 12.08 -0.50 46.85
C LYS A 33 11.99 -1.50 48.04
N ILE A 34 11.69 -2.74 47.62
CA ILE A 34 12.40 -4.03 47.79
C ILE A 34 12.52 -4.64 49.21
N GLN A 35 11.97 -5.84 49.39
CA GLN A 35 12.81 -7.04 49.68
C GLN A 35 12.08 -8.37 49.48
N ASP A 36 12.88 -9.33 49.02
CA ASP A 36 12.66 -10.74 48.81
C ASP A 36 12.08 -11.49 50.03
N THR A 37 11.49 -12.67 49.82
CA THR A 37 12.06 -13.96 50.26
C THR A 37 11.16 -15.14 49.84
N SER A 38 11.86 -16.17 49.38
CA SER A 38 11.52 -17.53 48.93
C SER A 38 10.58 -18.40 49.79
N SER A 39 9.87 -19.33 49.13
CA SER A 39 9.80 -20.78 49.47
C SER A 39 8.99 -21.53 48.38
N SER A 40 9.58 -22.48 47.63
CA SER A 40 9.57 -23.95 47.88
C SER A 40 8.16 -24.56 47.81
N ALA A 41 7.80 -25.66 47.15
CA ALA A 41 8.39 -26.64 46.24
C ALA A 41 7.26 -27.63 45.84
N ASN A 42 7.51 -28.52 44.87
CA ASN A 42 6.87 -29.83 44.61
C ASN A 42 5.80 -29.95 43.49
N ASP A 43 6.27 -30.47 42.35
CA ASP A 43 5.61 -31.44 41.44
C ASP A 43 5.42 -32.81 42.19
N PRO A 44 4.69 -33.87 41.72
CA PRO A 44 4.50 -34.30 40.32
C PRO A 44 3.12 -34.89 39.88
N ASP A 45 2.86 -34.74 38.57
CA ASP A 45 2.47 -35.76 37.57
C ASP A 45 1.35 -36.81 37.85
N VAL A 46 0.26 -36.78 37.06
CA VAL A 46 -0.57 -37.96 36.71
C VAL A 46 -1.13 -37.84 35.28
N LYS A 47 -0.70 -38.76 34.40
CA LYS A 47 -1.29 -39.07 33.09
C LYS A 47 -2.65 -39.75 33.21
N ASN A 48 -3.54 -39.50 32.25
CA ASN A 48 -4.49 -40.50 31.77
C ASN A 48 -4.81 -40.29 30.28
N ASP A 49 -4.83 -41.40 29.56
CA ASP A 49 -4.91 -41.52 28.11
C ASP A 49 -6.33 -41.36 27.54
N SER A 50 -6.35 -40.99 26.25
CA SER A 50 -7.15 -41.61 25.17
C SER A 50 -8.19 -40.78 24.39
N VAL A 51 -7.78 -40.48 23.15
CA VAL A 51 -8.47 -40.73 21.86
C VAL A 51 -9.53 -39.74 21.34
N VAL A 52 -9.25 -39.24 20.12
CA VAL A 52 -10.13 -39.02 18.94
C VAL A 52 -9.96 -37.63 18.27
N ALA A 53 -9.69 -37.69 16.97
CA ALA A 53 -9.83 -36.66 15.92
C ALA A 53 -8.76 -35.55 15.81
N LYS A 54 -7.61 -35.88 15.23
CA LYS A 54 -6.84 -34.89 14.44
C LYS A 54 -7.46 -34.78 13.04
N LYS A 55 -8.44 -33.88 12.95
CA LYS A 55 -8.83 -33.19 11.72
C LYS A 55 -7.61 -32.44 11.19
N ASP A 56 -7.43 -32.42 9.88
CA ASP A 56 -6.30 -31.83 9.17
C ASP A 56 -5.79 -30.55 9.84
N SER A 57 -4.53 -30.56 10.21
CA SER A 57 -3.82 -29.40 10.73
C SER A 57 -3.78 -28.33 9.64
N VAL A 58 -4.75 -27.41 9.69
CA VAL A 58 -4.58 -26.06 9.19
C VAL A 58 -3.35 -25.54 9.91
N ILE A 59 -2.23 -25.45 9.21
CA ILE A 59 -1.06 -24.71 9.68
C ILE A 59 -1.59 -23.32 9.98
N GLN A 60 -1.77 -22.99 11.25
CA GLN A 60 -1.95 -21.61 11.67
C GLN A 60 -0.67 -20.93 11.26
N LYS A 61 -0.71 -20.24 10.11
CA LYS A 61 0.33 -19.25 9.81
C LYS A 61 0.20 -18.25 10.93
N GLU A 62 1.25 -18.13 11.73
CA GLU A 62 1.35 -17.13 12.79
C GLU A 62 1.81 -15.82 12.16
N SER A 63 1.30 -14.71 12.67
CA SER A 63 1.67 -13.38 12.18
C SER A 63 3.18 -13.17 12.36
N VAL A 64 3.85 -12.77 11.27
CA VAL A 64 5.29 -12.57 11.24
C VAL A 64 5.55 -11.09 11.02
N PRO A 65 6.39 -10.44 11.85
CA PRO A 65 6.69 -9.03 11.71
C PRO A 65 7.31 -8.72 10.34
N PRO A 66 7.47 -7.44 9.97
CA PRO A 66 8.26 -7.10 8.80
C PRO A 66 9.65 -7.73 8.90
N ALA A 67 10.26 -8.05 7.75
CA ALA A 67 11.58 -8.67 7.72
C ALA A 67 12.60 -7.78 8.48
N MET A 68 12.97 -8.19 9.69
CA MET A 68 13.90 -7.44 10.52
C MET A 68 15.31 -7.52 9.93
N GLN A 69 15.95 -6.35 9.79
CA GLN A 69 17.35 -6.29 9.35
C GLN A 69 18.24 -6.33 10.59
N GLU A 70 18.83 -7.50 10.86
CA GLU A 70 19.80 -7.70 11.95
C GLU A 70 21.22 -7.34 11.53
N ASP A 71 21.59 -7.65 10.28
CA ASP A 71 22.89 -7.34 9.66
C ASP A 71 22.69 -6.60 8.33
N GLY A 72 23.55 -5.62 8.02
CA GLY A 72 23.49 -4.86 6.76
C GLY A 72 22.77 -3.52 6.91
N PHE A 73 23.48 -2.54 7.49
CA PHE A 73 23.01 -1.18 7.71
C PHE A 73 22.87 -0.38 6.40
N TYR A 74 22.08 0.70 6.42
CA TYR A 74 21.93 1.59 5.27
C TYR A 74 22.99 2.70 5.27
N ASN A 75 23.59 2.94 4.12
CA ASN A 75 24.57 3.99 3.91
C ASN A 75 23.92 5.22 3.27
N ALA A 76 24.38 6.40 3.67
CA ALA A 76 24.02 7.65 3.02
C ALA A 76 24.89 7.85 1.78
N PHE A 77 24.28 7.86 0.59
CA PHE A 77 24.94 8.24 -0.65
C PHE A 77 24.57 9.69 -0.99
N VAL A 78 25.45 10.62 -0.64
CA VAL A 78 25.24 12.06 -0.80
C VAL A 78 25.44 12.48 -2.26
N LEU A 79 24.48 13.22 -2.79
CA LEU A 79 24.47 13.81 -4.12
C LEU A 79 24.66 15.32 -3.99
N PRO A 80 25.86 15.85 -4.31
CA PRO A 80 26.12 17.28 -4.20
C PRO A 80 25.20 18.13 -5.07
N LYS A 81 25.08 19.41 -4.70
CA LYS A 81 24.36 20.42 -5.49
C LYS A 81 25.12 20.82 -6.76
N ASP A 82 26.45 20.81 -6.72
CA ASP A 82 27.27 21.10 -7.90
C ASP A 82 27.04 20.03 -8.98
N LYS A 83 26.67 20.48 -10.18
CA LYS A 83 26.27 19.60 -11.27
C LYS A 83 27.40 18.67 -11.72
N LYS A 84 28.62 19.18 -11.87
CA LYS A 84 29.75 18.39 -12.39
C LYS A 84 30.15 17.31 -11.38
N MET A 85 30.25 17.66 -10.10
CA MET A 85 30.52 16.70 -9.03
C MET A 85 29.41 15.65 -8.94
N ARG A 86 28.15 16.09 -9.05
CA ARG A 86 26.99 15.21 -9.00
C ARG A 86 26.98 14.19 -10.14
N ASP A 87 27.24 14.63 -11.36
CA ASP A 87 27.32 13.75 -12.54
C ASP A 87 28.46 12.74 -12.40
N SER A 88 29.63 13.18 -11.91
CA SER A 88 30.79 12.32 -11.65
C SER A 88 30.50 11.27 -10.57
N ILE A 89 29.91 11.67 -9.44
CA ILE A 89 29.52 10.78 -8.35
C ILE A 89 28.47 9.78 -8.82
N TYR A 90 27.48 10.21 -9.62
CA TYR A 90 26.48 9.30 -10.16
C TYR A 90 27.05 8.34 -11.22
N ALA A 91 28.07 8.75 -11.96
CA ALA A 91 28.80 7.86 -12.87
C ALA A 91 29.52 6.76 -12.07
N ALA A 92 30.18 7.11 -10.95
CA ALA A 92 30.77 6.13 -10.04
C ALA A 92 29.70 5.20 -9.43
N PHE A 93 28.56 5.75 -9.01
CA PHE A 93 27.39 4.97 -8.56
C PHE A 93 26.92 3.97 -9.63
N SER A 94 26.84 4.40 -10.88
CA SER A 94 26.39 3.56 -12.00
C SER A 94 27.40 2.51 -12.43
N LYS A 95 28.69 2.72 -12.15
CA LYS A 95 29.73 1.68 -12.32
C LYS A 95 29.71 0.67 -11.18
N LYS A 96 29.43 1.12 -9.95
CA LYS A 96 29.39 0.26 -8.76
C LYS A 96 28.18 -0.67 -8.72
N TYR A 97 27.01 -0.18 -9.11
CA TYR A 97 25.75 -0.92 -9.00
C TYR A 97 25.17 -1.24 -10.38
N SER A 98 24.77 -2.50 -10.57
CA SER A 98 24.04 -2.95 -11.75
C SER A 98 22.71 -2.21 -11.92
N GLU A 99 22.09 -2.31 -13.11
CA GLU A 99 20.78 -1.69 -13.35
C GLU A 99 19.70 -2.16 -12.38
N LYS A 100 19.68 -3.46 -12.04
CA LYS A 100 18.71 -4.03 -11.09
C LYS A 100 18.93 -3.50 -9.68
N GLU A 101 20.18 -3.38 -9.24
CA GLU A 101 20.51 -2.81 -7.93
C GLU A 101 20.19 -1.32 -7.87
N ARG A 102 20.52 -0.56 -8.92
CA ARG A 102 20.12 0.85 -9.01
C ARG A 102 18.62 1.04 -8.97
N TYR A 103 17.87 0.18 -9.65
CA TYR A 103 16.41 0.18 -9.58
C TYR A 103 15.94 -0.05 -8.14
N ALA A 104 16.49 -1.05 -7.44
CA ALA A 104 16.13 -1.35 -6.05
C ALA A 104 16.46 -0.19 -5.10
N ILE A 105 17.65 0.41 -5.23
CA ILE A 105 18.07 1.57 -4.44
C ILE A 105 17.14 2.76 -4.67
N LEU A 106 16.79 3.07 -5.93
CA LEU A 106 15.88 4.17 -6.23
C LEU A 106 14.47 3.88 -5.70
N ALA A 107 13.97 2.65 -5.88
CA ALA A 107 12.67 2.24 -5.38
C ALA A 107 12.57 2.35 -3.84
N LEU A 108 13.61 1.94 -3.11
CA LEU A 108 13.72 2.15 -1.66
C LEU A 108 13.59 3.63 -1.29
N ASN A 109 14.12 4.53 -2.12
CA ASN A 109 14.03 5.98 -1.92
C ASN A 109 12.75 6.62 -2.50
N ARG A 110 11.79 5.80 -2.96
CA ARG A 110 10.53 6.22 -3.61
C ARG A 110 10.79 7.04 -4.88
N LEU A 111 11.89 6.73 -5.57
CA LEU A 111 12.34 7.38 -6.79
C LEU A 111 12.27 6.42 -7.98
N ASP A 112 12.02 6.97 -9.17
CA ASP A 112 12.35 6.31 -10.41
C ASP A 112 13.69 6.81 -10.99
N SER A 113 14.12 6.23 -12.11
CA SER A 113 15.38 6.56 -12.79
C SER A 113 15.40 7.96 -13.41
N LYS A 114 14.24 8.53 -13.77
CA LYS A 114 14.14 9.90 -14.31
C LYS A 114 14.32 10.93 -13.20
N ASN A 115 13.75 10.62 -12.03
CA ASN A 115 13.70 11.48 -10.86
C ASN A 115 14.83 11.24 -9.86
N LYS A 116 15.83 10.40 -10.19
CA LYS A 116 17.04 10.17 -9.37
C LYS A 116 17.69 11.45 -8.81
N TRP A 117 17.48 12.57 -9.49
CA TRP A 117 18.00 13.89 -9.12
C TRP A 117 17.14 14.67 -8.12
N ASN A 118 15.99 14.15 -7.71
CA ASN A 118 15.10 14.79 -6.73
C ASN A 118 15.47 14.47 -5.27
N SER A 119 16.64 13.85 -5.07
CA SER A 119 17.23 13.64 -3.75
C SER A 119 18.67 14.15 -3.72
N ASP A 120 19.02 14.79 -2.61
CA ASP A 120 20.39 15.14 -2.22
C ASP A 120 21.10 14.00 -1.48
N THR A 121 20.37 12.96 -1.07
CA THR A 121 20.92 11.78 -0.41
C THR A 121 20.06 10.57 -0.73
N LEU A 122 20.69 9.49 -1.17
CA LEU A 122 20.04 8.19 -1.32
C LEU A 122 20.39 7.32 -0.11
N VAL A 123 19.39 6.61 0.39
CA VAL A 123 19.57 5.51 1.34
C VAL A 123 19.96 4.27 0.55
N VAL A 124 21.14 3.72 0.80
CA VAL A 124 21.71 2.60 0.04
C VAL A 124 21.98 1.43 0.98
N PRO A 125 21.28 0.29 0.86
CA PRO A 125 21.54 -0.88 1.69
C PRO A 125 22.99 -1.37 1.52
N ALA A 126 23.62 -1.86 2.59
CA ALA A 126 24.96 -2.46 2.50
C ALA A 126 24.98 -3.70 1.60
N LYS A 127 23.92 -4.52 1.66
CA LYS A 127 23.69 -5.66 0.76
C LYS A 127 22.38 -5.44 0.01
N ILE A 128 22.43 -5.45 -1.33
CA ILE A 128 21.27 -5.14 -2.17
C ILE A 128 20.43 -6.39 -2.45
N ASP A 129 19.18 -6.37 -1.98
CA ASP A 129 18.12 -7.27 -2.38
C ASP A 129 17.35 -6.64 -3.56
N THR A 130 17.53 -7.22 -4.74
CA THR A 130 16.85 -6.74 -5.96
C THR A 130 15.38 -7.13 -6.04
N THR A 131 14.90 -8.01 -5.14
CA THR A 131 13.47 -8.32 -4.99
C THR A 131 12.73 -7.26 -4.18
N LEU A 132 13.48 -6.41 -3.46
CA LEU A 132 13.02 -5.44 -2.47
C LEU A 132 12.47 -6.04 -1.18
N MET A 133 12.10 -7.33 -1.13
CA MET A 133 11.33 -7.90 -0.02
C MET A 133 11.99 -7.72 1.33
N SER A 134 13.32 -7.74 1.41
CA SER A 134 14.06 -7.49 2.65
C SER A 134 13.85 -6.08 3.23
N TYR A 135 13.36 -5.12 2.43
CA TYR A 135 13.11 -3.73 2.86
C TYR A 135 11.62 -3.40 2.95
N SER A 136 10.76 -4.43 2.94
CA SER A 136 9.32 -4.26 3.13
C SER A 136 9.04 -3.57 4.46
N PRO A 137 8.30 -2.46 4.49
CA PRO A 137 7.82 -1.90 5.73
C PRO A 137 6.62 -2.67 6.31
N PHE A 138 6.10 -3.66 5.58
CA PHE A 138 4.89 -4.38 5.94
C PHE A 138 5.20 -5.76 6.52
N PRO A 139 4.37 -6.27 7.47
CA PRO A 139 4.50 -7.61 8.00
C PRO A 139 4.55 -8.69 6.93
N MET A 140 5.37 -9.71 7.12
CA MET A 140 5.49 -10.81 6.15
C MET A 140 4.25 -11.71 6.15
N GLN A 141 3.58 -11.80 7.30
CA GLN A 141 2.36 -12.58 7.48
C GLN A 141 1.37 -11.83 8.38
N LEU A 142 0.09 -11.81 7.98
CA LEU A 142 -1.03 -11.19 8.70
C LEU A 142 -2.19 -12.16 8.80
N ASP A 143 -2.51 -12.61 10.00
CA ASP A 143 -3.49 -13.69 10.20
C ASP A 143 -4.93 -13.20 10.04
N VAL A 144 -5.17 -11.92 10.34
CA VAL A 144 -6.43 -11.23 10.05
C VAL A 144 -6.81 -11.32 8.56
N LEU A 145 -5.83 -11.54 7.67
CA LEU A 145 -6.03 -11.70 6.22
C LEU A 145 -5.95 -13.17 5.75
N SER A 146 -5.85 -14.15 6.65
CA SER A 146 -5.72 -15.58 6.28
C SER A 146 -6.85 -16.07 5.37
N GLY A 147 -8.10 -15.67 5.66
CA GLY A 147 -9.28 -15.96 4.83
C GLY A 147 -9.44 -15.08 3.58
N VAL A 148 -8.57 -14.09 3.38
CA VAL A 148 -8.65 -13.13 2.25
C VAL A 148 -7.68 -13.53 1.15
N LYS A 149 -8.19 -13.99 0.01
CA LYS A 149 -7.39 -14.50 -1.12
C LYS A 149 -6.51 -13.43 -1.73
N LYS A 150 -6.99 -12.18 -1.85
CA LYS A 150 -6.23 -11.06 -2.40
C LYS A 150 -6.56 -9.77 -1.66
N PHE A 151 -5.52 -9.09 -1.18
CA PHE A 151 -5.63 -7.80 -0.53
C PHE A 151 -4.49 -6.88 -0.95
N VAL A 152 -4.79 -5.59 -1.13
CA VAL A 152 -3.79 -4.56 -1.45
C VAL A 152 -3.88 -3.45 -0.40
N VAL A 153 -2.74 -3.00 0.09
CA VAL A 153 -2.67 -1.87 1.02
C VAL A 153 -1.75 -0.79 0.46
N PHE A 154 -2.13 0.48 0.62
CA PHE A 154 -1.32 1.63 0.31
C PHE A 154 -1.14 2.49 1.57
N SER A 155 0.11 2.71 1.94
CA SER A 155 0.52 3.58 3.04
C SER A 155 0.80 4.98 2.53
N TYR A 156 -0.09 5.92 2.85
CA TYR A 156 0.16 7.35 2.62
C TYR A 156 1.40 7.83 3.41
N PRO A 157 1.56 7.50 4.70
CA PRO A 157 2.70 7.96 5.48
C PRO A 157 4.03 7.54 4.84
N LEU A 158 4.17 6.27 4.46
CA LEU A 158 5.44 5.68 3.99
C LEU A 158 5.64 5.76 2.48
N GLN A 159 4.63 6.20 1.73
CA GLN A 159 4.63 6.18 0.27
C GLN A 159 5.03 4.80 -0.27
N ALA A 160 4.39 3.77 0.26
CA ALA A 160 4.62 2.37 -0.10
C ALA A 160 3.29 1.63 -0.25
N TYR A 161 3.30 0.54 -1.00
CA TYR A 161 2.17 -0.37 -1.11
C TYR A 161 2.61 -1.80 -0.81
N GLY A 162 1.70 -2.61 -0.27
CA GLY A 162 1.87 -4.03 0.01
C GLY A 162 0.74 -4.83 -0.62
N VAL A 163 1.03 -6.09 -0.98
CA VAL A 163 0.08 -7.02 -1.58
C VAL A 163 0.14 -8.32 -0.82
N TYR A 164 -1.02 -8.78 -0.37
CA TYR A 164 -1.17 -10.01 0.39
C TYR A 164 -2.02 -11.03 -0.35
N SER A 165 -1.62 -12.29 -0.24
CA SER A 165 -2.41 -13.45 -0.66
C SER A 165 -2.57 -14.41 0.52
N SER A 166 -3.81 -14.56 1.00
CA SER A 166 -4.12 -15.40 2.17
C SER A 166 -3.21 -15.09 3.38
N GLY A 167 -3.10 -13.80 3.69
CA GLY A 167 -2.29 -13.28 4.79
C GLY A 167 -0.78 -13.19 4.53
N SER A 168 -0.24 -13.83 3.49
CA SER A 168 1.20 -13.75 3.20
C SER A 168 1.52 -12.57 2.28
N LEU A 169 2.51 -11.76 2.62
CA LEU A 169 3.00 -10.67 1.79
C LEU A 169 3.71 -11.24 0.56
N VAL A 170 3.14 -11.02 -0.63
CA VAL A 170 3.67 -11.53 -1.90
C VAL A 170 4.41 -10.47 -2.71
N LYS A 171 4.18 -9.19 -2.41
CA LYS A 171 4.86 -8.07 -3.05
C LYS A 171 4.73 -6.80 -2.23
N TRP A 172 5.75 -5.96 -2.27
CA TRP A 172 5.62 -4.55 -1.93
C TRP A 172 6.37 -3.68 -2.95
N GLY A 173 6.19 -2.38 -2.86
CA GLY A 173 6.98 -1.42 -3.63
C GLY A 173 6.66 0.03 -3.25
N PRO A 174 7.37 1.00 -3.85
CA PRO A 174 7.10 2.41 -3.62
C PRO A 174 5.84 2.86 -4.36
N THR A 175 5.21 3.92 -3.85
CA THR A 175 4.17 4.65 -4.55
C THR A 175 4.43 6.16 -4.44
N SER A 176 3.86 6.95 -5.35
CA SER A 176 3.74 8.40 -5.18
C SER A 176 2.26 8.78 -5.23
N MET A 177 1.69 9.05 -4.08
CA MET A 177 0.27 9.38 -3.90
C MET A 177 0.02 10.89 -4.04
N GLY A 178 -1.22 11.31 -3.76
CA GLY A 178 -1.71 12.67 -3.92
C GLY A 178 -0.87 13.71 -3.19
N LYS A 179 -0.64 14.85 -3.81
CA LYS A 179 0.00 16.01 -3.15
C LYS A 179 -0.95 16.67 -2.14
N LYS A 180 -0.42 17.57 -1.30
CA LYS A 180 -1.18 18.23 -0.22
C LYS A 180 -2.49 18.89 -0.69
N THR A 181 -2.49 19.46 -1.90
CA THR A 181 -3.65 20.16 -2.49
C THR A 181 -4.58 19.25 -3.31
N ALA A 182 -4.23 17.97 -3.49
CA ALA A 182 -5.02 16.97 -4.21
C ALA A 182 -4.76 15.60 -3.58
N LYS A 183 -5.19 15.45 -2.32
CA LYS A 183 -4.89 14.26 -1.52
C LYS A 183 -5.59 13.03 -2.07
N THR A 184 -4.91 11.88 -1.96
CA THR A 184 -5.55 10.59 -2.21
C THR A 184 -6.59 10.31 -1.13
N LYS A 185 -7.79 9.92 -1.55
CA LYS A 185 -8.85 9.48 -0.64
C LYS A 185 -8.43 8.20 0.09
N THR A 186 -8.66 8.16 1.40
CA THR A 186 -8.34 7.02 2.27
C THR A 186 -9.58 6.17 2.56
N GLY A 187 -9.37 4.99 3.12
CA GLY A 187 -10.42 4.03 3.49
C GLY A 187 -10.36 2.73 2.70
N LEU A 188 -11.23 1.78 3.08
CA LEU A 188 -11.45 0.55 2.34
C LEU A 188 -12.21 0.84 1.05
N THR A 189 -11.71 0.29 -0.04
CA THR A 189 -12.39 0.27 -1.32
C THR A 189 -12.14 -1.03 -2.08
N PHE A 190 -12.64 -1.13 -3.31
CA PHE A 190 -12.52 -2.32 -4.16
C PHE A 190 -12.14 -1.93 -5.58
N ALA A 191 -11.11 -2.58 -6.10
CA ALA A 191 -10.61 -2.39 -7.45
C ALA A 191 -11.74 -2.65 -8.47
N ASN A 192 -12.02 -1.67 -9.34
CA ASN A 192 -13.28 -1.62 -10.07
C ASN A 192 -13.12 -1.87 -11.57
N TRP A 193 -12.55 -0.95 -12.32
CA TRP A 193 -12.27 -1.10 -13.74
C TRP A 193 -10.80 -0.82 -14.00
N LYS A 194 -10.30 -1.38 -15.10
CA LYS A 194 -8.91 -1.22 -15.50
C LYS A 194 -8.78 -1.00 -16.99
N LYS A 195 -7.77 -0.23 -17.41
CA LYS A 195 -7.44 0.03 -18.81
C LYS A 195 -5.93 0.09 -18.97
N GLN A 196 -5.39 -0.61 -19.96
CA GLN A 196 -3.94 -0.64 -20.21
C GLN A 196 -3.38 0.76 -20.48
N LEU A 197 -4.17 1.64 -21.07
CA LEU A 197 -3.87 3.07 -21.20
C LEU A 197 -5.14 3.88 -21.03
N ALA A 198 -5.30 4.53 -19.89
CA ALA A 198 -6.34 5.53 -19.68
C ALA A 198 -5.81 6.94 -19.95
N ILE A 199 -6.72 7.86 -20.26
CA ILE A 199 -6.44 9.30 -20.32
C ILE A 199 -7.07 9.92 -19.08
N SER A 200 -6.33 10.81 -18.41
CA SER A 200 -6.83 11.50 -17.21
C SER A 200 -8.05 12.36 -17.54
N THR A 201 -9.02 12.37 -16.64
CA THR A 201 -10.16 13.29 -16.69
C THR A 201 -9.77 14.73 -16.35
N VAL A 202 -8.62 14.93 -15.71
CA VAL A 202 -8.09 16.25 -15.34
C VAL A 202 -7.33 16.90 -16.50
N SER A 203 -6.73 16.11 -17.39
CA SER A 203 -5.95 16.61 -18.53
C SER A 203 -5.80 15.54 -19.61
N SER A 204 -6.10 15.89 -20.85
CA SER A 204 -5.94 15.02 -22.03
C SER A 204 -4.49 14.57 -22.27
N GLU A 205 -3.52 15.34 -21.81
CA GLU A 205 -2.08 15.06 -21.98
C GLU A 205 -1.58 13.97 -21.02
N TRP A 206 -2.31 13.71 -19.94
CA TRP A 206 -1.87 12.77 -18.91
C TRP A 206 -2.32 11.36 -19.27
N LYS A 207 -1.40 10.63 -19.89
CA LYS A 207 -1.48 9.19 -20.15
C LYS A 207 -1.25 8.42 -18.85
N LEU A 208 -2.14 7.48 -18.56
CA LEU A 208 -2.13 6.66 -17.34
C LEU A 208 -1.98 5.18 -17.74
N PRO A 209 -0.76 4.69 -17.99
CA PRO A 209 -0.53 3.29 -18.35
C PRO A 209 -0.84 2.34 -17.19
N TYR A 210 -1.43 1.19 -17.49
CA TYR A 210 -1.85 0.17 -16.52
C TYR A 210 -2.74 0.73 -15.42
N ASN A 211 -3.68 1.58 -15.80
CA ASN A 211 -4.63 2.19 -14.88
C ASN A 211 -5.60 1.16 -14.32
N PHE A 212 -5.78 1.20 -13.00
CA PHE A 212 -6.79 0.44 -12.28
C PHE A 212 -7.45 1.37 -11.27
N ASN A 213 -8.74 1.62 -11.46
CA ASN A 213 -9.49 2.51 -10.60
C ASN A 213 -9.95 1.79 -9.33
N ILE A 214 -9.92 2.52 -8.21
CA ILE A 214 -10.31 2.05 -6.89
C ILE A 214 -11.40 2.92 -6.26
N PHE A 215 -11.60 4.16 -6.69
CA PHE A 215 -12.76 4.97 -6.31
C PHE A 215 -13.49 5.44 -7.57
N ASN A 216 -14.59 4.75 -7.89
CA ASN A 216 -15.26 4.85 -9.18
C ASN A 216 -15.69 6.29 -9.55
N LEU A 217 -16.27 7.02 -8.59
CA LEU A 217 -16.76 8.38 -8.81
C LEU A 217 -15.65 9.43 -8.79
N ASP A 218 -14.57 9.16 -8.06
CA ASP A 218 -13.48 10.11 -7.84
C ASP A 218 -12.40 10.03 -8.95
N GLY A 219 -12.46 9.02 -9.83
CA GLY A 219 -11.43 8.78 -10.83
C GLY A 219 -10.08 8.32 -10.25
N ILE A 220 -10.02 8.01 -8.95
CA ILE A 220 -8.78 7.65 -8.26
C ILE A 220 -8.44 6.19 -8.53
N GLY A 221 -7.21 5.96 -8.99
CA GLY A 221 -6.67 4.64 -9.26
C GLY A 221 -5.17 4.57 -9.08
N TRP A 222 -4.61 3.36 -9.14
CA TRP A 222 -3.19 3.20 -9.36
C TRP A 222 -2.89 3.08 -10.85
N HIS A 223 -1.71 3.55 -11.24
CA HIS A 223 -1.22 3.46 -12.61
C HIS A 223 0.29 3.70 -12.62
N GLN A 224 0.95 3.37 -13.73
CA GLN A 224 2.33 3.77 -13.93
C GLN A 224 2.43 5.29 -14.05
N TYR A 225 3.36 5.90 -13.31
CA TYR A 225 3.78 7.28 -13.55
C TYR A 225 5.13 7.55 -12.89
N ASP A 226 5.58 8.79 -12.95
CA ASP A 226 6.80 9.25 -12.32
C ASP A 226 6.72 9.22 -10.78
N LEU A 227 7.79 8.74 -10.15
CA LEU A 227 7.99 8.69 -8.70
C LEU A 227 9.11 9.67 -8.30
N PRO A 228 8.78 10.85 -7.75
CA PRO A 228 9.75 11.89 -7.47
C PRO A 228 10.31 11.86 -6.03
N GLY A 229 10.01 10.82 -5.24
CA GLY A 229 10.48 10.71 -3.86
C GLY A 229 9.71 11.58 -2.88
N TYR A 230 8.41 11.81 -3.13
CA TYR A 230 7.42 12.46 -2.27
C TYR A 230 6.01 12.33 -2.90
N PRO A 231 4.91 12.57 -2.16
CA PRO A 231 3.57 12.56 -2.75
C PRO A 231 3.39 13.72 -3.74
N ALA A 232 3.21 13.39 -5.02
CA ALA A 232 3.20 14.36 -6.11
C ALA A 232 2.02 14.23 -7.08
N SER A 233 1.14 13.24 -6.90
CA SER A 233 0.05 12.99 -7.84
C SER A 233 -1.12 13.95 -7.65
N HIS A 234 -2.04 13.93 -8.61
CA HIS A 234 -3.37 14.51 -8.46
C HIS A 234 -4.32 13.39 -7.99
N SER A 235 -4.24 13.04 -6.71
CA SER A 235 -5.01 11.99 -6.02
C SER A 235 -4.69 10.52 -6.37
N CYS A 236 -4.17 10.20 -7.56
CA CYS A 236 -3.86 8.82 -7.95
C CYS A 236 -2.66 8.19 -7.21
N LEU A 237 -2.51 6.87 -7.28
CA LEU A 237 -1.43 6.12 -6.63
C LEU A 237 -0.41 5.69 -7.70
N ARG A 238 0.65 6.48 -7.88
CA ARG A 238 1.62 6.26 -8.95
C ARG A 238 2.56 5.12 -8.60
N LEU A 239 2.78 4.22 -9.55
CA LEU A 239 3.64 3.05 -9.42
C LEU A 239 4.77 3.08 -10.46
N LEU A 240 5.85 2.35 -10.18
CA LEU A 240 6.85 2.01 -11.19
C LEU A 240 6.23 1.11 -12.25
N LEU A 241 6.77 1.12 -13.47
CA LEU A 241 6.17 0.39 -14.61
C LEU A 241 6.00 -1.11 -14.36
N LYS A 242 7.03 -1.77 -13.79
CA LYS A 242 6.97 -3.20 -13.48
C LYS A 242 5.89 -3.50 -12.44
N ASP A 243 5.77 -2.63 -11.44
CA ASP A 243 4.81 -2.77 -10.35
C ASP A 243 3.37 -2.52 -10.84
N ALA A 244 3.16 -1.49 -11.67
CA ALA A 244 1.86 -1.22 -12.28
C ALA A 244 1.38 -2.39 -13.15
N LYS A 245 2.25 -2.95 -14.00
CA LYS A 245 1.95 -4.15 -14.81
C LYS A 245 1.59 -5.36 -13.95
N TRP A 246 2.36 -5.59 -12.90
CA TRP A 246 2.14 -6.72 -11.99
C TRP A 246 0.78 -6.57 -11.29
N LEU A 247 0.51 -5.40 -10.69
CA LEU A 247 -0.72 -5.17 -9.95
C LEU A 247 -1.95 -5.14 -10.86
N TYR A 248 -1.80 -4.64 -12.10
CA TYR A 248 -2.83 -4.71 -13.14
C TYR A 248 -3.26 -6.14 -13.49
N SER A 249 -2.31 -7.08 -13.42
CA SER A 249 -2.55 -8.50 -13.71
C SER A 249 -3.07 -9.25 -12.48
N TYR A 250 -2.54 -8.93 -11.29
CA TYR A 250 -2.90 -9.57 -10.03
C TYR A 250 -4.33 -9.28 -9.58
N ALA A 251 -4.74 -8.01 -9.61
CA ALA A 251 -5.99 -7.55 -9.03
C ALA A 251 -7.20 -7.84 -9.94
N ASP A 252 -8.32 -8.16 -9.29
CA ASP A 252 -9.60 -8.44 -9.90
C ASP A 252 -10.46 -7.19 -9.97
N THR A 253 -11.11 -6.98 -11.11
CA THR A 253 -12.11 -5.92 -11.32
C THR A 253 -13.44 -6.31 -10.70
N TRP A 254 -14.36 -5.33 -10.65
CA TRP A 254 -15.78 -5.62 -10.45
C TRP A 254 -16.31 -6.54 -11.54
N VAL A 255 -17.35 -7.29 -11.20
CA VAL A 255 -18.25 -7.92 -12.17
C VAL A 255 -19.51 -7.09 -12.21
N LEU A 256 -19.93 -6.67 -13.40
CA LEU A 256 -21.11 -5.84 -13.60
C LEU A 256 -22.32 -6.71 -14.02
N ASN A 257 -23.52 -6.22 -13.73
CA ASN A 257 -24.74 -6.79 -14.30
C ASN A 257 -24.81 -6.53 -15.81
N PRO A 258 -25.62 -7.30 -16.57
CA PRO A 258 -25.90 -6.99 -17.97
C PRO A 258 -26.31 -5.52 -18.14
N GLY A 259 -25.76 -4.86 -19.16
CA GLY A 259 -25.93 -3.42 -19.38
C GLY A 259 -24.93 -2.52 -18.61
N GLY A 260 -24.12 -3.06 -17.70
CA GLY A 260 -22.95 -2.38 -17.12
C GLY A 260 -23.24 -1.28 -16.09
N ALA A 261 -24.51 -0.94 -15.84
CA ALA A 261 -24.87 0.18 -14.98
C ALA A 261 -24.69 -0.12 -13.47
N THR A 262 -24.84 -1.38 -13.05
CA THR A 262 -24.79 -1.78 -11.64
C THR A 262 -23.77 -2.89 -11.39
N THR A 263 -23.22 -2.90 -10.18
CA THR A 263 -22.23 -3.89 -9.75
C THR A 263 -22.93 -5.17 -9.29
N LYS A 264 -22.50 -6.31 -9.84
CA LYS A 264 -22.93 -7.65 -9.39
C LYS A 264 -22.03 -8.20 -8.30
N ALA A 265 -20.72 -7.99 -8.43
CA ALA A 265 -19.73 -8.31 -7.41
C ALA A 265 -18.56 -7.33 -7.44
N ARG A 266 -17.99 -7.05 -6.26
CA ARG A 266 -16.80 -6.21 -6.13
C ARG A 266 -15.53 -6.97 -6.55
N GLY A 267 -14.44 -6.23 -6.73
CA GLY A 267 -13.14 -6.74 -7.12
C GLY A 267 -12.23 -6.96 -5.91
N THR A 268 -10.91 -6.89 -6.12
CA THR A 268 -9.94 -7.01 -5.03
C THR A 268 -10.10 -5.87 -4.03
N ALA A 269 -10.11 -6.21 -2.73
CA ALA A 269 -10.15 -5.22 -1.65
C ALA A 269 -8.83 -4.43 -1.58
N VAL A 270 -8.96 -3.13 -1.37
CA VAL A 270 -7.85 -2.17 -1.32
C VAL A 270 -8.03 -1.26 -0.13
N LEU A 271 -7.04 -1.19 0.76
CA LEU A 271 -7.03 -0.23 1.86
C LEU A 271 -6.01 0.87 1.59
N VAL A 272 -6.43 2.12 1.60
CA VAL A 272 -5.53 3.28 1.59
C VAL A 272 -5.59 3.95 2.95
N TYR A 273 -4.46 4.08 3.65
CA TYR A 273 -4.48 4.56 5.04
C TYR A 273 -3.48 5.68 5.33
N GLY A 274 -3.76 6.41 6.41
CA GLY A 274 -2.91 7.45 6.98
C GLY A 274 -2.85 8.74 6.17
N ASP A 275 -1.97 9.65 6.60
CA ASP A 275 -1.64 10.89 5.89
C ASP A 275 -0.12 11.05 5.85
N TYR A 276 0.37 11.81 4.88
CA TYR A 276 1.80 12.09 4.79
C TYR A 276 2.22 13.14 5.82
N GLY A 277 3.40 12.97 6.42
CA GLY A 277 4.01 13.97 7.32
C GLY A 277 4.44 15.23 6.59
N TRP A 278 3.50 16.09 6.20
CA TRP A 278 3.77 17.30 5.41
C TRP A 278 4.77 18.22 6.11
N GLY A 279 5.86 18.58 5.40
CA GLY A 279 6.93 19.40 5.95
C GLY A 279 7.87 18.69 6.92
N LYS A 280 7.64 17.40 7.21
CA LYS A 280 8.56 16.56 7.99
C LYS A 280 9.58 15.89 7.08
N ARG A 281 10.62 15.31 7.69
CA ARG A 281 11.63 14.50 7.01
C ARG A 281 10.96 13.33 6.29
N LYS A 282 11.43 13.01 5.08
CA LYS A 282 10.95 11.85 4.30
C LYS A 282 11.14 10.58 5.15
N PRO A 283 10.11 9.74 5.37
CA PRO A 283 10.16 8.63 6.33
C PRO A 283 11.32 7.68 6.10
N TRP A 284 11.56 7.29 4.84
CA TRP A 284 12.64 6.37 4.49
C TRP A 284 14.05 6.90 4.76
N ARG A 285 14.24 8.18 5.05
CA ARG A 285 15.54 8.69 5.51
C ARG A 285 15.84 8.36 6.97
N ASN A 286 14.86 7.86 7.71
CA ASN A 286 15.07 7.37 9.08
C ASN A 286 15.75 6.00 9.08
N LEU A 287 15.75 5.28 7.96
CA LEU A 287 16.50 4.04 7.75
C LEU A 287 18.02 4.19 7.94
N LEU A 288 18.54 5.42 7.80
CA LEU A 288 19.95 5.72 8.07
C LEU A 288 20.29 5.73 9.57
N ASN A 289 19.29 5.79 10.45
CA ASN A 289 19.47 5.82 11.90
C ASN A 289 19.03 4.49 12.52
N ASP A 290 17.92 3.93 12.03
CA ASP A 290 17.38 2.65 12.46
C ASP A 290 16.88 1.90 11.21
N PRO A 291 17.45 0.72 10.89
CA PRO A 291 17.09 0.00 9.67
C PRO A 291 15.64 -0.50 9.64
N ASN A 292 14.95 -0.49 10.79
CA ASN A 292 13.55 -0.89 10.95
C ASN A 292 12.60 0.31 11.13
N ALA A 293 13.08 1.56 10.99
CA ALA A 293 12.32 2.78 11.28
C ALA A 293 11.02 3.00 10.47
N ASN A 294 10.82 2.23 9.40
CA ASN A 294 9.61 2.29 8.58
C ASN A 294 8.65 1.11 8.83
N ASN A 295 9.01 0.17 9.70
CA ASN A 295 8.21 -1.02 9.94
C ASN A 295 6.86 -0.63 10.52
N VAL A 296 5.79 -1.11 9.89
CA VAL A 296 4.43 -1.03 10.40
C VAL A 296 4.20 -2.33 11.17
N SER A 297 3.79 -2.22 12.43
CA SER A 297 3.64 -3.41 13.27
C SER A 297 2.45 -4.28 12.85
N ILE A 298 2.44 -5.54 13.29
CA ILE A 298 1.29 -6.44 13.10
C ILE A 298 0.05 -5.85 13.74
N GLU A 299 0.18 -5.31 14.95
CA GLU A 299 -0.91 -4.73 15.74
C GLU A 299 -1.51 -3.51 15.03
N GLU A 300 -0.65 -2.62 14.50
CA GLU A 300 -1.09 -1.46 13.73
C GLU A 300 -1.85 -1.88 12.46
N MET A 301 -1.30 -2.82 11.70
CA MET A 301 -1.94 -3.35 10.48
C MET A 301 -3.27 -4.05 10.81
N THR A 302 -3.30 -4.88 11.85
CA THR A 302 -4.48 -5.62 12.28
C THR A 302 -5.58 -4.66 12.69
N LYS A 303 -5.27 -3.68 13.55
CA LYS A 303 -6.22 -2.66 13.98
C LYS A 303 -6.84 -1.87 12.82
N MET A 304 -6.09 -1.64 11.73
CA MET A 304 -6.60 -0.95 10.54
C MET A 304 -7.51 -1.83 9.67
N ILE A 305 -7.23 -3.14 9.62
CA ILE A 305 -7.89 -4.08 8.70
C ILE A 305 -9.11 -4.73 9.35
N GLU A 306 -9.01 -5.12 10.61
CA GLU A 306 -10.01 -5.89 11.35
C GLU A 306 -11.43 -5.31 11.27
N PRO A 307 -11.67 -3.98 11.40
CA PRO A 307 -13.02 -3.42 11.27
C PRO A 307 -13.67 -3.62 9.90
N ASN A 308 -12.88 -3.98 8.89
CA ASN A 308 -13.32 -4.16 7.51
C ASN A 308 -13.38 -5.63 7.09
N ILE A 309 -12.94 -6.56 7.93
CA ILE A 309 -12.66 -7.94 7.50
C ILE A 309 -13.92 -8.69 7.06
N GLU A 310 -15.02 -8.54 7.80
CA GLU A 310 -16.30 -9.17 7.46
C GLU A 310 -16.81 -8.70 6.09
N LYS A 311 -16.68 -7.40 5.81
CA LYS A 311 -17.06 -6.82 4.53
C LYS A 311 -16.17 -7.34 3.40
N ILE A 312 -14.87 -7.46 3.62
CA ILE A 312 -13.92 -7.98 2.63
C ILE A 312 -14.27 -9.43 2.27
N ILE A 313 -14.48 -10.29 3.28
CA ILE A 313 -14.82 -11.70 3.09
C ILE A 313 -16.18 -11.84 2.37
N LYS A 314 -17.20 -11.09 2.82
CA LYS A 314 -18.53 -11.10 2.19
C LYS A 314 -18.46 -10.78 0.69
N GLU A 315 -17.71 -9.74 0.31
CA GLU A 315 -17.57 -9.34 -1.09
C GLU A 315 -16.73 -10.33 -1.91
N GLN A 316 -15.71 -10.92 -1.30
CA GLN A 316 -14.93 -12.01 -1.91
C GLN A 316 -15.82 -13.22 -2.22
N ASP A 317 -16.57 -13.71 -1.24
CA ASP A 317 -17.44 -14.89 -1.39
C ASP A 317 -18.54 -14.65 -2.41
N ASN A 318 -19.14 -13.44 -2.41
CA ASN A 318 -20.09 -13.04 -3.44
C ASN A 318 -19.44 -13.08 -4.83
N ARG A 319 -18.24 -12.54 -4.97
CA ARG A 319 -17.52 -12.54 -6.26
C ARG A 319 -17.25 -13.95 -6.76
N GLU A 320 -16.83 -14.86 -5.89
CA GLU A 320 -16.57 -16.26 -6.25
C GLU A 320 -17.82 -16.93 -6.78
N LYS A 321 -18.92 -16.85 -6.03
CA LYS A 321 -20.23 -17.37 -6.47
C LYS A 321 -20.65 -16.80 -7.84
N VAL A 322 -20.48 -15.50 -8.03
CA VAL A 322 -20.84 -14.83 -9.29
C VAL A 322 -19.95 -15.28 -10.45
N VAL A 323 -18.64 -15.38 -10.25
CA VAL A 323 -17.69 -15.80 -11.29
C VAL A 323 -17.88 -17.27 -11.65
N ASP A 324 -18.09 -18.14 -10.67
CA ASP A 324 -18.34 -19.57 -10.89
C ASP A 324 -19.65 -19.78 -11.64
N SER A 325 -20.71 -19.05 -11.27
CA SER A 325 -21.98 -19.04 -12.01
C SER A 325 -21.81 -18.60 -13.48
N ILE A 326 -21.03 -17.54 -13.73
CA ILE A 326 -20.75 -17.08 -15.10
C ILE A 326 -19.95 -18.12 -15.88
N LYS A 327 -18.96 -18.76 -15.24
CA LYS A 327 -18.12 -19.79 -15.86
C LYS A 327 -18.96 -21.04 -16.21
N ALA A 328 -19.82 -21.48 -15.29
CA ALA A 328 -20.74 -22.59 -15.53
C ALA A 328 -21.71 -22.28 -16.67
N ALA A 329 -22.32 -21.08 -16.69
CA ALA A 329 -23.22 -20.67 -17.76
C ALA A 329 -22.53 -20.63 -19.13
N ARG A 330 -21.28 -20.16 -19.20
CA ARG A 330 -20.49 -20.17 -20.44
C ARG A 330 -20.17 -21.58 -20.91
N ALA A 331 -19.79 -22.48 -20.00
CA ALA A 331 -19.51 -23.87 -20.34
C ALA A 331 -20.75 -24.60 -20.92
N VAL A 332 -21.95 -24.32 -20.38
CA VAL A 332 -23.20 -24.85 -20.94
C VAL A 332 -23.41 -24.35 -22.37
N ILE A 333 -23.25 -23.04 -22.63
CA ILE A 333 -23.42 -22.46 -23.97
C ILE A 333 -22.42 -23.05 -24.97
N GLU A 334 -21.16 -23.22 -24.58
CA GLU A 334 -20.11 -23.81 -25.43
C GLU A 334 -20.35 -25.27 -25.78
N GLN A 335 -21.11 -26.00 -24.95
CA GLN A 335 -21.49 -27.40 -25.17
C GLN A 335 -22.81 -27.56 -25.94
N MET A 336 -23.56 -26.49 -26.19
CA MET A 336 -24.77 -26.57 -27.00
C MET A 336 -24.41 -26.78 -28.48
N PRO A 337 -25.05 -27.73 -29.19
CA PRO A 337 -24.83 -27.91 -30.61
C PRO A 337 -25.15 -26.60 -31.35
N GLN A 338 -24.27 -26.18 -32.27
CA GLN A 338 -24.56 -25.04 -33.14
C GLN A 338 -25.83 -25.36 -33.93
N THR A 339 -26.94 -24.70 -33.59
CA THR A 339 -28.14 -24.76 -34.40
C THR A 339 -27.80 -24.15 -35.75
N THR A 340 -27.76 -25.02 -36.77
CA THR A 340 -27.69 -24.64 -38.18
C THR A 340 -28.73 -23.57 -38.43
N LYS A 341 -28.28 -22.37 -38.82
CA LYS A 341 -29.15 -21.30 -39.29
C LYS A 341 -30.08 -21.90 -40.35
N THR A 342 -31.37 -21.90 -40.04
CA THR A 342 -32.44 -22.09 -41.02
C THR A 342 -32.21 -21.06 -42.13
N VAL A 343 -31.82 -21.55 -43.30
CA VAL A 343 -31.89 -20.77 -44.54
C VAL A 343 -33.38 -20.53 -44.78
N ALA A 344 -33.80 -19.27 -44.68
CA ALA A 344 -35.16 -18.88 -44.97
C ALA A 344 -35.48 -19.15 -46.46
N PRO A 345 -36.73 -19.56 -46.78
CA PRO A 345 -37.14 -20.01 -48.11
C PRO A 345 -37.11 -18.92 -49.18
#